data_AF-A0AB73BGU4-F1
#
_entry.id   AF-A0AB73BGU4-F1
#
_cell.length_a   1.000
_cell.length_b   1.000
_cell.length_c   1.000
_cell.angle_alpha   90.00
_cell.angle_beta   90.00
_cell.angle_gamma   90.00
#
_symmetry.space_group_name_H-M   'P 1'
#
loop_
_entity.id
_entity.type
_entity.pdbx_description
1 polymer ?
#
loop_
_entity_poly.entity_id
_entity_poly.type
_entity_poly.pdbx_seq_one_letter_code
_entity_poly.pdbx_strand_id
1 'polypeptide(L)'
;MNASNASEQLTTNQAEHIKILLKEIESLVNDNNADEAQPILKTLNTDLKKWCESNNSPNAEQLQSIQITINSILAKANIAKSESSKAIIKYKKSGRAIKAYKAT
;
A
#
# COMPACT_ATOMS: atom_id res chain seq x y z
N MET A 1 -32.73 -20.59 -9.77
CA MET A 1 -31.60 -19.66 -9.60
C MET A 1 -30.37 -20.51 -9.33
N ASN A 2 -29.38 -20.47 -10.24
CA ASN A 2 -28.30 -21.45 -10.34
C ASN A 2 -27.11 -21.05 -9.44
N ALA A 3 -26.55 -21.99 -8.68
CA ALA A 3 -25.46 -21.75 -7.72
C ALA A 3 -24.20 -21.13 -8.36
N SER A 4 -23.98 -21.34 -9.66
CA SER A 4 -22.85 -20.81 -10.42
C SER A 4 -22.83 -19.27 -10.47
N ASN A 5 -23.98 -18.60 -10.59
CA ASN A 5 -24.03 -17.12 -10.65
C ASN A 5 -23.73 -16.47 -9.29
N ALA A 6 -24.07 -17.15 -8.18
CA ALA A 6 -23.88 -16.61 -6.83
C ALA A 6 -22.39 -16.61 -6.43
N SER A 7 -21.65 -17.66 -6.80
CA SER A 7 -20.21 -17.77 -6.55
C SER A 7 -19.39 -16.77 -7.38
N GLU A 8 -19.77 -16.52 -8.63
CA GLU A 8 -19.13 -15.53 -9.50
C GLU A 8 -19.37 -14.08 -9.02
N GLN A 9 -20.58 -13.76 -8.53
CA GLN A 9 -20.85 -12.44 -7.96
C GLN A 9 -20.10 -12.20 -6.64
N LEU A 10 -19.97 -13.23 -5.79
CA LEU A 10 -19.25 -13.13 -4.52
C LEU A 10 -17.74 -12.91 -4.73
N THR A 11 -17.12 -13.64 -5.65
CA THR A 11 -15.71 -13.45 -6.01
C THR A 11 -15.46 -12.08 -6.63
N THR A 12 -16.38 -11.58 -7.45
CA THR A 12 -16.30 -10.23 -8.02
C THR A 12 -16.35 -9.16 -6.93
N ASN A 13 -17.27 -9.29 -5.96
CA ASN A 13 -17.41 -8.35 -4.85
C ASN A 13 -16.15 -8.32 -3.96
N GLN A 14 -15.59 -9.50 -3.64
CA GLN A 14 -14.32 -9.60 -2.89
C GLN A 14 -13.15 -8.99 -3.66
N ALA A 15 -13.04 -9.24 -4.97
CA ALA A 15 -12.00 -8.66 -5.80
C ALA A 15 -12.08 -7.14 -5.85
N GLU A 16 -13.28 -6.57 -5.95
CA GLU A 16 -13.50 -5.13 -5.91
C GLU A 16 -13.12 -4.52 -4.55
N HIS A 17 -13.53 -5.16 -3.45
CA HIS A 17 -13.17 -4.73 -2.09
C HIS A 17 -11.64 -4.68 -1.90
N ILE A 18 -10.93 -5.74 -2.28
CA ILE A 18 -9.46 -5.78 -2.22
C ILE A 18 -8.83 -4.67 -3.07
N LYS A 19 -9.36 -4.41 -4.27
CA LYS A 19 -8.89 -3.32 -5.13
C LYS A 19 -9.10 -1.94 -4.49
N ILE A 20 -10.20 -1.73 -3.78
CA ILE A 20 -10.45 -0.47 -3.05
C ILE A 20 -9.40 -0.28 -1.96
N LEU A 21 -9.17 -1.30 -1.13
CA LEU A 21 -8.16 -1.23 -0.07
C LEU A 21 -6.76 -0.92 -0.63
N LEU A 22 -6.39 -1.55 -1.74
CA LEU A 22 -5.11 -1.29 -2.42
C LEU A 22 -5.00 0.15 -2.93
N LYS A 23 -6.06 0.70 -3.52
CA LYS A 23 -6.09 2.11 -3.98
C LYS A 23 -5.98 3.09 -2.82
N GLU A 24 -6.63 2.80 -1.70
CA GLU A 24 -6.58 3.66 -0.52
C GLU A 24 -5.17 3.70 0.07
N ILE A 25 -4.51 2.54 0.19
CA ILE A 25 -3.09 2.46 0.59
C ILE A 25 -2.21 3.21 -0.40
N GLU A 26 -2.44 3.06 -1.70
CA GLU A 26 -1.66 3.77 -2.73
C GLU A 26 -1.82 5.29 -2.60
N SER A 27 -3.02 5.81 -2.34
CA SER A 27 -3.25 7.24 -2.10
C SER A 27 -2.44 7.72 -0.90
N LEU A 28 -2.54 7.02 0.23
CA LEU A 28 -1.84 7.40 1.47
C LEU A 28 -0.31 7.39 1.30
N VAL A 29 0.23 6.45 0.53
CA VAL A 29 1.65 6.42 0.20
C VAL A 29 2.05 7.62 -0.67
N ASN A 30 1.23 7.99 -1.66
CA ASN A 30 1.50 9.17 -2.49
C ASN A 30 1.40 10.48 -1.70
N ASP A 31 0.51 10.54 -0.71
CA ASP A 31 0.28 11.71 0.15
C ASP A 31 1.28 11.81 1.32
N ASN A 32 2.31 10.95 1.36
CA ASN A 32 3.26 10.83 2.47
C ASN A 32 2.60 10.56 3.84
N ASN A 33 1.40 10.00 3.86
CA ASN A 33 0.62 9.70 5.06
C ASN A 33 0.66 8.19 5.39
N ALA A 34 1.88 7.65 5.49
CA ALA A 34 2.08 6.21 5.65
C ALA A 34 1.55 5.65 7.00
N ASP A 35 1.43 6.49 8.03
CA ASP A 35 0.94 6.09 9.35
C ASP A 35 -0.54 5.70 9.29
N GLU A 36 -1.34 6.40 8.49
CA GLU A 36 -2.76 6.10 8.29
C GLU A 36 -3.00 4.83 7.47
N ALA A 37 -2.00 4.35 6.71
CA ALA A 37 -2.12 3.13 5.91
C ALA A 37 -2.06 1.86 6.77
N GLN A 38 -1.51 1.93 8.00
CA GLN A 38 -1.30 0.77 8.87
C GLN A 38 -2.58 -0.03 9.20
N PRO A 39 -3.71 0.58 9.60
CA PRO A 39 -4.95 -0.17 9.81
C PRO A 39 -5.46 -0.83 8.52
N ILE A 40 -5.37 -0.14 7.38
CA ILE A 40 -5.85 -0.63 6.08
C ILE A 40 -5.02 -1.83 5.62
N LEU A 41 -3.70 -1.81 5.84
CA LEU A 41 -2.82 -2.95 5.58
C LEU A 41 -3.18 -4.18 6.40
N LYS A 42 -3.56 -4.02 7.67
CA LYS A 42 -4.02 -5.14 8.52
C LYS A 42 -5.33 -5.73 7.99
N THR A 43 -6.27 -4.88 7.58
CA THR A 43 -7.53 -5.28 6.95
C THR A 43 -7.27 -6.02 5.64
N LEU A 44 -6.45 -5.45 4.74
CA LEU A 44 -6.06 -6.06 3.47
C LEU A 44 -5.47 -7.46 3.68
N ASN A 45 -4.52 -7.62 4.59
CA ASN A 45 -3.88 -8.91 4.84
C ASN A 45 -4.88 -9.95 5.39
N THR A 46 -5.78 -9.52 6.27
CA THR A 46 -6.82 -10.39 6.84
C THR A 46 -7.80 -10.83 5.75
N ASP A 47 -8.27 -9.91 4.92
CA ASP A 47 -9.27 -10.17 3.90
C ASP A 47 -8.68 -10.98 2.73
N LEU A 48 -7.44 -10.71 2.32
CA LEU A 48 -6.73 -11.53 1.34
C LEU A 48 -6.57 -12.96 1.83
N LYS A 49 -6.13 -13.16 3.08
CA LYS A 49 -5.97 -14.49 3.66
C LYS A 49 -7.30 -15.25 3.67
N LYS A 50 -8.37 -14.62 4.18
CA LYS A 50 -9.72 -15.21 4.18
C LYS A 50 -10.21 -15.55 2.78
N TRP A 51 -9.96 -14.69 1.80
CA TRP A 51 -10.38 -14.93 0.44
C TRP A 51 -9.63 -16.12 -0.17
N CYS A 52 -8.31 -16.19 0.01
CA CYS A 52 -7.49 -17.33 -0.41
C CYS A 52 -7.92 -18.65 0.24
N GLU A 53 -8.28 -18.64 1.52
CA GLU A 53 -8.72 -19.82 2.28
C GLU A 53 -10.21 -20.20 2.04
N SER A 54 -10.97 -19.37 1.31
CA SER A 54 -12.38 -19.62 1.04
C SER A 54 -12.59 -20.63 -0.11
N ASN A 55 -13.78 -21.23 -0.19
CA ASN A 55 -14.17 -22.08 -1.34
C ASN A 55 -14.26 -21.31 -2.67
N ASN A 56 -14.14 -19.98 -2.62
CA ASN A 56 -14.20 -19.07 -3.74
C ASN A 56 -12.88 -18.30 -3.86
N SER A 57 -11.75 -19.01 -3.77
CA SER A 57 -10.41 -18.44 -3.85
C SER A 57 -10.21 -17.61 -5.14
N PRO A 58 -9.39 -16.54 -5.09
CA PRO A 58 -9.04 -15.78 -6.28
C PRO A 58 -8.34 -16.65 -7.31
N ASN A 59 -8.62 -16.38 -8.59
CA ASN A 59 -7.92 -17.02 -9.69
C ASN A 59 -6.49 -16.46 -9.87
N ALA A 60 -5.68 -17.11 -10.71
CA ALA A 60 -4.29 -16.73 -10.93
C ALA A 60 -4.13 -15.29 -11.46
N GLU A 61 -5.01 -14.84 -12.35
CA GLU A 61 -4.96 -13.48 -12.91
C GLU A 61 -5.26 -12.41 -11.85
N GLN A 62 -6.25 -12.68 -10.98
CA GLN A 62 -6.59 -11.81 -9.85
C GLN A 62 -5.41 -11.71 -8.88
N LEU A 63 -4.80 -12.84 -8.52
CA LEU A 63 -3.62 -12.90 -7.66
C LEU A 63 -2.44 -12.13 -8.28
N GLN A 64 -2.19 -12.32 -9.57
CA GLN A 64 -1.13 -11.61 -10.28
C GLN A 64 -1.37 -10.10 -10.31
N SER A 65 -2.60 -9.67 -10.58
CA SER A 65 -2.97 -8.25 -10.54
C SER A 65 -2.75 -7.65 -9.15
N ILE A 66 -3.16 -8.34 -8.09
CA ILE A 66 -2.94 -7.92 -6.70
C ILE A 66 -1.44 -7.80 -6.39
N GLN A 67 -0.65 -8.79 -6.78
CA GLN A 67 0.80 -8.80 -6.56
C GLN A 67 1.50 -7.63 -7.26
N ILE A 68 1.11 -7.33 -8.51
CA ILE A 68 1.65 -6.20 -9.27
C ILE A 68 1.36 -4.89 -8.54
N THR A 69 0.13 -4.69 -8.08
CA THR A 69 -0.26 -3.47 -7.35
C THR A 69 0.51 -3.34 -6.03
N ILE A 70 0.63 -4.42 -5.25
CA ILE A 70 1.42 -4.42 -4.01
C ILE A 70 2.88 -4.04 -4.28
N ASN A 71 3.50 -4.62 -5.31
CA ASN A 71 4.89 -4.32 -5.67
C ASN A 71 5.08 -2.86 -6.09
N SER A 72 4.11 -2.30 -6.83
CA SER A 72 4.11 -0.87 -7.22
C SER A 72 4.05 0.05 -5.99
N ILE A 73 3.14 -0.24 -5.05
CA ILE A 73 3.00 0.52 -3.80
C ILE A 73 4.30 0.44 -2.99
N LEU A 74 4.90 -0.74 -2.86
CA LEU A 74 6.17 -0.94 -2.15
C LEU A 74 7.31 -0.14 -2.78
N ALA A 75 7.38 -0.10 -4.11
CA ALA A 75 8.38 0.70 -4.82
C ALA A 75 8.21 2.20 -4.50
N LYS A 76 6.98 2.72 -4.56
CA LYS A 76 6.66 4.13 -4.23
C LYS A 76 7.01 4.47 -2.78
N ALA A 77 6.63 3.62 -1.83
CA ALA A 77 6.93 3.83 -0.41
C ALA A 77 8.45 3.87 -0.13
N ASN A 78 9.22 3.01 -0.80
CA ASN A 78 10.68 3.01 -0.68
C ASN A 78 11.33 4.28 -1.26
N ILE A 79 10.80 4.79 -2.37
CA ILE A 79 11.24 6.06 -2.95
C ILE A 79 10.98 7.21 -1.96
N ALA A 80 9.76 7.33 -1.45
CA ALA A 80 9.38 8.35 -0.47
C ALA A 80 10.28 8.33 0.79
N LYS A 81 10.55 7.13 1.33
CA LYS A 81 11.47 6.94 2.47
C LYS A 81 12.90 7.42 2.16
N SER A 82 13.40 7.13 0.97
CA SER A 82 14.73 7.56 0.51
C SER A 82 14.82 9.08 0.40
N GLU A 83 13.80 9.72 -0.16
CA GLU A 83 13.71 11.17 -0.30
C GLU A 83 13.63 11.88 1.04
N SER A 84 12.78 11.38 1.96
CA SER A 84 12.69 11.90 3.33
C SER A 84 14.04 11.83 4.06
N SER A 85 14.74 10.70 3.94
CA SER A 85 16.09 10.52 4.53
C SER A 85 17.10 11.52 3.98
N LYS A 86 17.09 11.76 2.66
CA LYS A 86 17.96 12.76 2.01
C LYS A 86 17.66 14.18 2.49
N ALA A 87 16.38 14.53 2.63
CA ALA A 87 15.95 15.84 3.11
C ALA A 87 16.43 16.12 4.54
N ILE A 88 16.31 15.14 5.44
CA ILE A 88 16.79 15.24 6.83
C ILE A 88 18.32 15.46 6.86
N ILE A 89 19.08 14.71 6.07
CA ILE A 89 20.54 14.86 5.99
C ILE A 89 20.91 16.27 5.49
N LYS A 90 20.24 16.76 4.45
CA LYS A 90 20.45 18.11 3.90
C LYS A 90 20.16 19.19 4.96
N TYR A 91 19.05 19.06 5.67
CA TYR A 91 18.67 19.98 6.76
C TYR A 91 19.70 19.98 7.90
N LYS A 92 20.18 18.81 8.33
CA LYS A 92 21.21 18.72 9.38
C LYS A 92 22.53 19.36 8.94
N LYS A 93 22.90 19.22 7.66
CA LYS A 93 24.10 19.87 7.10
C LYS A 93 23.95 21.39 7.04
N SER A 94 22.80 21.91 6.58
CA SER A 94 22.57 23.36 6.55
C SER A 94 22.53 23.98 7.94
N GLY A 95 21.88 23.32 8.91
CA GLY A 95 21.86 23.78 10.31
C GLY A 95 23.25 23.88 10.93
N ARG A 96 24.15 22.92 10.65
CA ARG A 96 25.56 22.98 11.06
C ARG A 96 26.29 24.17 10.43
N ALA A 97 26.10 24.40 9.13
CA ALA A 97 26.72 25.52 8.42
C ALA A 97 26.27 26.89 8.97
N ILE A 98 24.97 27.06 9.23
CA ILE A 98 24.43 28.27 9.84
C ILE A 98 25.00 28.49 11.25
N LYS A 99 25.08 27.43 12.07
CA LYS A 99 25.64 27.52 13.42
C LYS A 99 27.12 27.92 13.39
N ALA A 100 27.90 27.37 12.47
CA ALA A 100 29.31 27.74 12.30
C ALA A 100 29.45 29.21 11.90
N TYR A 101 28.65 29.69 10.95
CA TYR A 101 28.66 31.10 10.53
C TYR A 101 28.35 32.06 11.69
N LYS A 102 27.30 31.79 12.48
CA LYS A 102 26.92 32.62 13.64
C LYS A 102 27.93 32.62 14.80
N ALA A 103 28.88 31.69 14.81
CA ALA A 103 29.93 31.60 15.83
C ALA A 103 31.21 32.36 15.42
N THR A 104 31.18 33.03 14.27
CA THR A 104 32.23 33.91 13.74
C THR A 104 31.81 35.36 13.92
#